data_AF-A0A090R0P1-F1
#
_entry.id   AF-A0A090R0P1-F1
#
_cell.length_a   1.000
_cell.length_b   1.000
_cell.length_c   1.000
_cell.angle_alpha   90.00
_cell.angle_beta   90.00
_cell.angle_gamma   90.00
#
_symmetry.space_group_name_H-M   'P 1'
#
loop_
_entity.id
_entity.type
_entity.pdbx_description
1 polymer ?
#
loop_
_entity_poly.entity_id
_entity_poly.type
_entity_poly.pdbx_seq_one_letter_code
_entity_poly.pdbx_strand_id
1 'polypeptide(L)'
;MWLVTGGAMARVIYSDNRGSNWQIFNTPIIAGGEMTGIYAVDFYDKDLGVIIGGDWNKKEDNKYNKAITRNGGKSWNLLSNDAGPGYCSDIIFIPDTNGQELLAVGSPGICGVVIKVRIGNNYLIKDFIRLK
;
A
#
# COMPACT_ATOMS: atom_id res chain seq x y z
N MET A 1 13.95 -7.53 4.41
CA MET A 1 13.57 -7.62 2.99
C MET A 1 12.09 -7.92 2.92
N TRP A 2 11.35 -7.13 2.16
CA TRP A 2 9.92 -7.30 1.94
C TRP A 2 9.68 -7.60 0.47
N LEU A 3 8.85 -8.61 0.22
CA LEU A 3 8.29 -8.92 -1.09
C LEU A 3 6.77 -8.89 -0.96
N VAL A 4 6.10 -8.64 -2.07
CA VAL A 4 4.64 -8.60 -2.13
C VAL A 4 4.14 -9.38 -3.33
N THR A 5 2.95 -9.94 -3.22
CA THR A 5 2.35 -10.77 -4.27
C THR A 5 0.96 -10.30 -4.66
N GLY A 6 0.52 -10.77 -5.83
CA GLY A 6 -0.84 -10.67 -6.33
C GLY A 6 -1.29 -11.96 -6.99
N GLY A 7 -2.32 -11.89 -7.83
CA GLY A 7 -2.96 -13.02 -8.47
C GLY A 7 -3.93 -13.70 -7.51
N ALA A 8 -3.80 -15.02 -7.38
CA ALA A 8 -4.65 -15.83 -6.51
C ALA A 8 -4.67 -15.35 -5.05
N MET A 9 -3.55 -14.81 -4.54
CA MET A 9 -3.45 -14.31 -3.16
C MET A 9 -2.55 -13.07 -3.06
N ALA A 10 -3.05 -12.04 -2.38
CA ALA A 10 -2.31 -10.82 -2.06
C ALA A 10 -1.65 -10.91 -0.68
N ARG A 11 -0.33 -11.12 -0.65
CA ARG A 11 0.44 -11.38 0.58
C ARG A 11 1.67 -10.50 0.66
N VAL A 12 2.13 -10.29 1.90
CA VAL A 12 3.46 -9.76 2.19
C VAL A 12 4.33 -10.93 2.64
N ILE A 13 5.53 -11.02 2.07
CA ILE A 13 6.54 -12.02 2.41
C ILE A 13 7.75 -11.28 2.97
N TYR A 14 8.19 -11.66 4.16
CA TYR A 14 9.24 -10.97 4.89
C TYR A 14 10.41 -11.90 5.21
N SER A 15 11.61 -11.36 5.12
CA SER A 15 12.83 -12.00 5.61
C SER A 15 13.72 -10.99 6.32
N ASP A 16 14.12 -11.31 7.54
CA ASP A 16 15.08 -10.57 8.37
C ASP A 16 16.53 -11.02 8.15
N ASN A 17 16.73 -12.15 7.49
CA ASN A 17 18.02 -12.83 7.31
C ASN A 17 18.39 -12.98 5.84
N ARG A 18 18.08 -11.95 5.03
CA ARG A 18 18.45 -11.86 3.61
C ARG A 18 17.95 -13.03 2.75
N GLY A 19 16.79 -13.58 3.09
CA GLY A 19 16.10 -14.61 2.31
C GLY A 19 16.42 -16.05 2.71
N SER A 20 17.14 -16.28 3.81
CA SER A 20 17.37 -17.65 4.32
C SER A 20 16.09 -18.28 4.86
N ASN A 21 15.26 -17.50 5.56
CA ASN A 21 13.93 -17.90 6.00
C ASN A 21 12.90 -16.81 5.66
N TRP A 22 11.65 -17.24 5.47
CA TRP A 22 10.55 -16.38 5.05
C TRP A 22 9.34 -16.53 5.95
N GLN A 23 8.69 -15.40 6.24
CA GLN A 23 7.39 -15.34 6.90
C GLN A 23 6.36 -14.78 5.91
N ILE A 24 5.15 -15.31 5.95
CA ILE A 24 4.06 -14.91 5.06
C ILE A 24 2.95 -14.28 5.90
N PHE A 25 2.51 -13.10 5.49
CA PHE A 25 1.43 -12.34 6.13
C PHE A 25 0.30 -12.09 5.13
N ASN A 26 -0.93 -12.38 5.57
CA ASN A 26 -2.13 -12.06 4.80
C ASN A 26 -2.39 -10.55 4.83
N THR A 27 -3.06 -10.06 3.79
CA THR A 27 -3.42 -8.65 3.66
C THR A 27 -4.89 -8.52 3.29
N PRO A 28 -5.52 -7.35 3.53
CA PRO A 28 -6.87 -7.09 3.08
C PRO A 28 -6.95 -6.65 1.61
N ILE A 29 -5.85 -6.74 0.84
CA ILE A 29 -5.80 -6.29 -0.55
C ILE A 29 -6.57 -7.26 -1.44
N ILE A 30 -7.29 -6.73 -2.42
CA ILE A 30 -8.04 -7.50 -3.40
C ILE A 30 -7.15 -8.56 -4.07
N ALA A 31 -7.69 -9.77 -4.21
CA ALA A 31 -7.00 -10.93 -4.76
C ALA A 31 -8.00 -11.83 -5.51
N GLY A 32 -7.50 -12.89 -6.15
CA GLY A 32 -8.29 -13.92 -6.81
C GLY A 32 -8.41 -13.74 -8.33
N GLY A 33 -8.04 -12.57 -8.86
CA GLY A 33 -7.93 -12.33 -10.30
C GLY A 33 -6.47 -12.25 -10.76
N GLU A 34 -6.21 -12.56 -12.03
CA GLU A 34 -4.85 -12.57 -12.62
C GLU A 34 -4.10 -11.24 -12.45
N MET A 35 -4.84 -10.14 -12.54
CA MET A 35 -4.30 -8.77 -12.47
C MET A 35 -4.65 -8.05 -11.16
N THR A 36 -5.02 -8.81 -10.13
CA THR A 36 -5.34 -8.28 -8.79
C THR A 36 -4.15 -8.41 -7.85
N GLY A 37 -4.00 -7.54 -6.86
CA GLY A 37 -3.08 -7.76 -5.75
C GLY A 37 -2.25 -6.55 -5.39
N ILE A 38 -1.13 -6.81 -4.72
CA ILE A 38 -0.19 -5.78 -4.29
C ILE A 38 0.86 -5.60 -5.39
N TYR A 39 1.08 -4.35 -5.78
CA TYR A 39 2.07 -3.99 -6.78
C TYR A 39 3.30 -3.33 -6.17
N ALA A 40 3.13 -2.61 -5.06
CA ALA A 40 4.25 -1.97 -4.38
C ALA A 40 4.07 -1.91 -2.87
N VAL A 41 5.20 -1.78 -2.20
CA VAL A 41 5.34 -1.64 -0.77
C VAL A 41 6.44 -0.62 -0.49
N ASP A 42 6.21 0.25 0.47
CA ASP A 42 7.27 1.10 1.01
C ASP A 42 7.15 1.20 2.53
N PHE A 43 8.28 1.42 3.19
CA PHE A 43 8.41 1.54 4.63
C PHE A 43 9.11 2.85 4.97
N TYR A 44 8.44 3.68 5.75
CA TYR A 44 9.03 4.91 6.28
C TYR A 44 10.09 4.59 7.34
N ASP A 45 9.78 3.63 8.21
CA ASP A 45 10.68 3.11 9.24
C ASP A 45 10.44 1.61 9.46
N LYS A 46 11.04 1.02 10.51
CA LYS A 46 10.93 -0.42 10.80
C LYS A 46 9.50 -0.90 11.14
N ASP A 47 8.60 0.01 11.51
CA ASP A 47 7.26 -0.31 11.99
C ASP A 47 6.18 0.14 11.00
N LEU A 48 6.30 1.35 10.44
CA LEU A 48 5.33 1.98 9.54
C LEU A 48 5.61 1.65 8.08
N GLY A 49 4.68 0.92 7.45
CA GLY A 49 4.72 0.62 6.03
C GLY A 49 3.36 0.69 5.38
N VAL A 50 3.35 0.90 4.07
CA VAL A 50 2.15 0.95 3.24
C VAL A 50 2.34 0.00 2.07
N ILE A 51 1.25 -0.70 1.72
CA ILE A 51 1.14 -1.45 0.47
C ILE A 51 0.06 -0.84 -0.39
N ILE A 52 0.27 -0.86 -1.71
CA ILE A 52 -0.70 -0.41 -2.69
C ILE A 52 -0.79 -1.40 -3.86
N GLY A 53 -1.92 -1.38 -4.53
CA GLY A 53 -2.13 -2.14 -5.76
C GLY A 53 -3.54 -1.95 -6.26
N GLY A 54 -4.27 -3.05 -6.42
CA GLY A 54 -5.65 -3.07 -6.92
C GLY A 54 -5.81 -4.06 -8.06
N ASP A 55 -6.77 -3.80 -8.94
CA ASP A 55 -7.01 -4.57 -10.16
C ASP A 55 -6.61 -3.74 -11.39
N TRP A 56 -5.58 -4.17 -12.11
CA TRP A 56 -5.14 -3.45 -13.31
C TRP A 56 -6.22 -3.40 -14.41
N ASN A 57 -7.14 -4.36 -14.44
CA ASN A 57 -8.26 -4.35 -15.38
C ASN A 57 -9.35 -3.33 -14.99
N LYS A 58 -9.38 -2.91 -13.72
CA LYS A 58 -10.37 -1.96 -13.17
C LYS A 58 -9.66 -0.80 -12.48
N LYS A 59 -8.93 -0.01 -13.29
CA LYS A 59 -7.98 1.01 -12.78
C LYS A 59 -8.61 2.09 -11.89
N GLU A 60 -9.90 2.37 -12.05
CA GLU A 60 -10.63 3.36 -11.24
C GLU A 60 -11.14 2.78 -9.91
N ASP A 61 -11.14 1.46 -9.73
CA ASP A 61 -11.59 0.83 -8.48
C ASP A 61 -10.57 1.10 -7.37
N ASN A 62 -11.04 1.75 -6.31
CA ASN A 62 -10.25 2.18 -5.15
C ASN A 62 -10.67 1.45 -3.86
N LYS A 63 -11.38 0.33 -3.99
CA LYS A 63 -11.69 -0.59 -2.90
C LYS A 63 -10.57 -1.59 -2.69
N TYR A 64 -10.29 -1.92 -1.42
CA TYR A 64 -9.33 -2.97 -1.05
C TYR A 64 -7.96 -2.87 -1.77
N ASN A 65 -7.50 -1.66 -2.06
CA ASN A 65 -6.31 -1.44 -2.91
C ASN A 65 -5.13 -0.81 -2.17
N LYS A 66 -5.30 -0.49 -0.89
CA LYS A 66 -4.26 0.13 -0.05
C LYS A 66 -4.42 -0.22 1.41
N ALA A 67 -3.32 -0.59 2.05
CA ALA A 67 -3.29 -1.00 3.43
C ALA A 67 -2.01 -0.52 4.13
N ILE A 68 -2.09 -0.39 5.45
CA ILE A 68 -1.05 0.14 6.32
C ILE A 68 -0.70 -0.87 7.42
N THR A 69 0.58 -0.93 7.76
CA THR A 69 1.10 -1.63 8.93
C THR A 69 1.77 -0.65 9.88
N ARG A 70 1.80 -1.01 11.16
CA ARG A 70 2.49 -0.28 12.24
C ARG A 70 3.32 -1.20 13.14
N ASN A 71 3.58 -2.40 12.67
CA ASN A 71 4.30 -3.42 13.40
C ASN A 71 5.24 -4.20 12.47
N GLY A 72 5.78 -3.52 11.46
CA GLY A 72 6.78 -4.07 10.55
C GLY A 72 6.21 -5.08 9.54
N GLY A 73 4.91 -4.99 9.23
CA GLY A 73 4.26 -5.85 8.24
C GLY A 73 3.67 -7.14 8.81
N LYS A 74 3.61 -7.29 10.15
CA LYS A 74 3.02 -8.47 10.81
C LYS A 74 1.48 -8.48 10.71
N SER A 75 0.86 -7.30 10.70
CA SER A 75 -0.56 -7.13 10.39
C SER A 75 -0.80 -5.89 9.53
N TRP A 76 -1.86 -5.97 8.72
CA TRP A 76 -2.22 -4.96 7.71
C TRP A 76 -3.69 -4.61 7.84
N ASN A 77 -3.99 -3.31 7.84
CA ASN A 77 -5.36 -2.79 7.88
C ASN A 77 -5.61 -1.92 6.65
N LEU A 78 -6.84 -1.93 6.12
CA LEU A 78 -7.19 -1.03 5.04
C LEU A 78 -6.96 0.41 5.47
N LEU A 79 -6.24 1.15 4.64
CA LEU A 79 -5.97 2.56 4.88
C LEU A 79 -7.20 3.40 4.56
N SER A 80 -7.90 3.07 3.48
CA SER A 80 -9.28 3.50 3.22
C SER A 80 -9.93 2.58 2.18
N ASN A 81 -11.25 2.56 2.22
CA ASN A 81 -12.09 2.00 1.17
C ASN A 81 -12.84 3.15 0.48
N ASP A 82 -13.02 3.08 -0.84
CA ASP A 82 -13.85 4.03 -1.61
C ASP A 82 -13.33 5.47 -1.69
N ALA A 83 -12.13 5.75 -1.18
CA ALA A 83 -11.48 7.05 -1.24
C ALA A 83 -10.07 6.90 -1.80
N GLY A 84 -9.71 7.74 -2.77
CA GLY A 84 -8.35 7.81 -3.29
C GLY A 84 -8.10 7.26 -4.65
N PRO A 85 -6.81 7.08 -5.02
CA PRO A 85 -6.49 6.53 -6.31
C PRO A 85 -7.04 5.11 -6.34
N GLY A 86 -7.45 4.71 -7.54
CA GLY A 86 -7.64 3.30 -7.84
C GLY A 86 -6.30 2.60 -7.95
N TYR A 87 -6.15 1.79 -8.99
CA TYR A 87 -4.91 1.06 -9.26
C TYR A 87 -3.67 1.98 -9.28
N CYS A 88 -2.68 1.63 -8.45
CA CYS A 88 -1.33 2.19 -8.51
C CYS A 88 -0.30 1.06 -8.58
N SER A 89 0.80 1.30 -9.28
CA SER A 89 1.88 0.35 -9.47
C SER A 89 3.09 0.61 -8.58
N ASP A 90 3.23 1.82 -8.03
CA ASP A 90 4.36 2.17 -7.17
C ASP A 90 4.01 3.24 -6.13
N ILE A 91 4.74 3.25 -5.01
CA ILE A 91 4.63 4.21 -3.90
C ILE A 91 6.00 4.54 -3.30
N ILE A 92 6.12 5.75 -2.76
CA ILE A 92 7.25 6.13 -1.92
C ILE A 92 6.81 7.12 -0.83
N PHE A 93 7.29 6.94 0.39
CA PHE A 93 7.17 7.92 1.45
C PHE A 93 8.02 9.16 1.14
N ILE A 94 7.45 10.34 1.37
CA ILE A 94 8.20 11.59 1.22
C ILE A 94 9.10 11.79 2.44
N PRO A 95 10.43 11.96 2.26
CA PRO A 95 11.35 12.24 3.37
C PRO A 95 10.95 13.47 4.17
N ASP A 96 11.35 13.53 5.44
CA ASP A 96 11.14 14.68 6.34
C ASP A 96 9.67 15.05 6.62
N THR A 97 8.72 14.15 6.29
CA THR A 97 7.28 14.35 6.58
C THR A 97 6.79 13.59 7.81
N ASN A 98 7.68 12.91 8.55
CA ASN A 98 7.33 12.01 9.65
C ASN A 98 6.34 10.90 9.24
N GLY A 99 6.49 10.38 8.01
CA GLY A 99 5.63 9.34 7.47
C GLY A 99 4.20 9.79 7.17
N GLN A 100 3.97 11.11 7.02
CA GLN A 100 2.64 11.69 6.78
C GLN A 100 2.36 12.01 5.31
N GLU A 101 3.29 11.71 4.41
CA GLU A 101 3.09 11.94 2.98
C GLU A 101 3.71 10.81 2.18
N LEU A 102 3.05 10.46 1.09
CA LEU A 102 3.57 9.55 0.07
C LEU A 102 3.15 10.00 -1.31
N LEU A 103 3.94 9.58 -2.28
CA LEU A 103 3.58 9.65 -3.67
C LEU A 103 3.11 8.25 -4.09
N ALA A 104 2.03 8.18 -4.88
CA ALA A 104 1.64 6.97 -5.57
C ALA A 104 1.61 7.24 -7.08
N VAL A 105 2.03 6.26 -7.87
CA VAL A 105 2.00 6.36 -9.34
C VAL A 105 1.36 5.10 -9.93
N GLY A 106 0.68 5.28 -11.05
CA GLY A 106 0.07 4.19 -11.80
C GLY A 106 -0.20 4.58 -13.24
N SER A 107 -0.78 3.65 -14.00
CA SER A 107 -1.20 3.95 -15.39
C SER A 107 -2.21 5.11 -15.52
N PRO A 108 -3.06 5.44 -14.53
CA PRO A 108 -3.86 6.67 -14.58
C PRO A 108 -3.04 7.97 -14.43
N GLY A 109 -1.73 7.89 -14.16
CA GLY A 109 -0.83 9.03 -13.97
C GLY A 109 -0.22 9.09 -12.58
N ILE A 110 0.32 10.26 -12.24
CA ILE A 110 0.88 10.55 -10.92
C ILE A 110 -0.25 11.01 -9.98
N CYS A 111 -0.39 10.33 -8.86
CA CYS A 111 -1.32 10.70 -7.80
C CYS A 111 -0.52 11.04 -6.54
N GLY A 112 -0.46 12.32 -6.18
CA GLY A 112 0.00 12.71 -4.85
C GLY A 112 -0.98 12.16 -3.81
N VAL A 113 -0.51 11.22 -2.98
CA VAL A 113 -1.33 10.63 -1.91
C VAL A 113 -0.88 11.24 -0.60
N VAL A 114 -1.54 12.30 -0.16
CA VAL A 114 -1.28 12.81 1.19
C VAL A 114 -1.94 11.85 2.19
N ILE A 115 -1.24 10.81 2.64
CA ILE A 115 -1.68 10.08 3.85
C ILE A 115 -1.35 10.96 5.04
N LYS A 116 -2.23 11.90 5.41
CA LYS A 116 -2.17 12.48 6.76
C LYS A 116 -2.36 11.35 7.77
N VAL A 117 -1.26 10.71 8.16
CA VAL A 117 -1.20 9.67 9.16
C VAL A 117 -1.48 10.37 10.49
N ARG A 118 -2.75 10.39 10.89
CA ARG A 118 -3.11 10.92 12.20
C ARG A 118 -2.52 10.00 13.27
N ILE A 119 -1.78 10.57 14.21
CA ILE A 119 -1.38 9.90 15.45
C ILE A 119 -2.62 9.85 16.36
N GLY A 120 -3.16 8.65 16.59
CA GLY A 120 -4.40 8.41 17.35
C GLY A 120 -5.35 7.42 16.66
N ASN A 121 -6.64 7.41 17.05
CA ASN A 121 -7.60 6.34 16.70
C ASN A 121 -8.36 6.48 15.36
N ASN A 122 -8.16 7.52 14.54
CA ASN A 122 -8.92 7.68 13.27
C ASN A 122 -8.05 8.25 12.14
N TYR A 123 -8.07 7.60 10.97
CA TYR A 123 -7.44 8.09 9.73
C TYR A 123 -8.45 8.85 8.88
N LEU A 124 -8.01 9.96 8.29
CA LEU A 124 -8.73 10.64 7.22
C LEU A 124 -7.72 10.84 6.09
N ILE A 125 -7.94 10.20 4.94
CA ILE A 125 -7.25 10.64 3.73
C ILE A 125 -7.96 11.92 3.30
N LYS A 126 -7.32 13.06 3.52
CA LYS A 126 -7.98 14.36 3.32
C LYS A 126 -7.88 14.86 1.89
N ASP A 127 -6.78 14.61 1.18
CA ASP A 127 -6.53 15.26 -0.11
C ASP A 127 -5.79 14.31 -1.06
N PHE A 128 -6.41 14.03 -2.21
CA PHE A 128 -5.74 13.44 -3.36
C PHE A 128 -5.43 14.55 -4.33
N ILE A 129 -4.15 14.90 -4.43
CA ILE A 129 -3.71 15.88 -5.42
C ILE A 129 -3.26 15.07 -6.63
N ARG A 130 -4.15 14.95 -7.62
CA ARG A 130 -3.76 14.44 -8.93
C ARG A 130 -2.98 15.55 -9.63
N LEU A 131 -1.68 15.35 -9.76
CA LEU A 131 -0.83 16.25 -10.53
C LEU A 131 -1.11 15.97 -12.01
N LYS A 132 -1.60 16.99 -12.73
CA LYS A 132 -1.81 16.93 -14.19
C LYS A 132 -0.57 17.38 -14.93
#